data_AF-A0A1F3BMQ0-F1
#
_entry.id   AF-A0A1F3BMQ0-F1
#
_cell.length_a   1.000
_cell.length_b   1.000
_cell.length_c   1.000
_cell.angle_alpha   90.00
_cell.angle_beta   90.00
_cell.angle_gamma   90.00
#
_symmetry.space_group_name_H-M   'P 1'
#
loop_
_entity.id
_entity.type
_entity.pdbx_description
1 polymer ?
#
loop_
_entity_poly.entity_id
_entity_poly.type
_entity_poly.pdbx_seq_one_letter_code
_entity_poly.pdbx_strand_id
1 'polypeptide(L)'
;MALLVGHGCGGSDAKSSDKEITSFALQVANNPALAADVTGTISGTNIALTVPSGTAVTSLVPTVAVSAGASVSPASGAAQNFTSPVTYTVTAADGSTKAFAVTVTVTPAASSAKDITQFTISAVDGVIGGTHVAVALTAGPVTSLTPTIAVSPDATVNPASGVAQDFTNPVTYTVTAQDSTTKDYVVSVSSSTTQKNITLFSILGVDGTITTGGGSSAGTVALALPSGTNLTNLTPTIALTSGATVSPASGAVQDFTNPVTYVVTNPASAGSGGTTKTWNVTVTAP
;
A
#
# COMPACT_ATOMS: atom_id res chain seq x y z
N MET A 1 -34.18 -92.24 31.35
CA MET A 1 -34.00 -90.79 31.56
C MET A 1 -32.59 -90.45 31.09
N ALA A 2 -32.40 -89.88 29.90
CA ALA A 2 -32.51 -88.44 29.61
C ALA A 2 -31.51 -87.66 30.49
N LEU A 3 -30.62 -86.78 30.02
CA LEU A 3 -30.50 -86.05 28.77
C LEU A 3 -29.08 -85.44 28.71
N LEU A 4 -28.50 -85.37 27.51
CA LEU A 4 -27.32 -84.56 27.14
C LEU A 4 -27.49 -83.09 27.58
N VAL A 5 -26.42 -82.37 27.97
CA VAL A 5 -26.01 -81.13 27.26
C VAL A 5 -24.52 -80.87 27.49
N GLY A 6 -23.70 -81.13 26.46
CA GLY A 6 -22.40 -80.48 26.32
C GLY A 6 -22.63 -79.05 25.85
N HIS A 7 -22.27 -78.07 26.67
CA HIS A 7 -22.28 -76.66 26.28
C HIS A 7 -20.95 -76.34 25.61
N GLY A 8 -20.91 -76.57 24.29
CA GLY A 8 -19.92 -75.92 23.43
C GLY A 8 -20.25 -74.42 23.39
N CYS A 9 -19.47 -73.62 24.11
CA CYS A 9 -19.48 -72.17 23.92
C CYS A 9 -18.50 -71.83 22.80
N GLY A 10 -18.97 -71.94 21.55
CA GLY A 10 -18.29 -71.34 20.40
C GLY A 10 -18.45 -69.83 20.48
N GLY A 11 -17.51 -69.16 21.16
CA GLY A 11 -17.33 -67.71 21.03
C GLY A 11 -16.80 -67.42 19.64
N SER A 12 -17.69 -67.17 18.68
CA SER A 12 -17.28 -66.48 17.46
C SER A 12 -17.07 -65.02 17.85
N ASP A 13 -15.83 -64.63 18.12
CA ASP A 13 -15.48 -63.22 18.24
C ASP A 13 -15.89 -62.53 16.93
N ALA A 14 -16.98 -61.74 16.99
CA ALA A 14 -17.50 -61.06 15.82
C ALA A 14 -16.42 -60.11 15.28
N LYS A 15 -16.08 -60.23 14.00
CA LYS A 15 -15.07 -59.36 13.38
C LYS A 15 -15.57 -57.91 13.37
N SER A 16 -14.69 -56.95 13.64
CA SER A 16 -15.01 -55.52 13.62
C SER A 16 -15.47 -55.06 12.23
N SER A 17 -16.46 -54.15 12.19
CA SER A 17 -17.01 -53.52 10.99
C SER A 17 -16.56 -52.06 10.81
N ASP A 18 -15.67 -51.57 11.69
CA ASP A 18 -15.13 -50.21 11.65
C ASP A 18 -14.20 -50.02 10.45
N LYS A 19 -14.45 -48.96 9.68
CA LYS A 19 -13.80 -48.69 8.39
C LYS A 19 -13.63 -47.19 8.16
N GLU A 20 -13.14 -46.50 9.18
CA GLU A 20 -12.87 -45.07 9.11
C GLU A 20 -11.39 -44.78 8.84
N ILE A 21 -11.13 -43.67 8.15
CA ILE A 21 -9.83 -42.99 8.20
C ILE A 21 -9.86 -42.05 9.41
N THR A 22 -8.96 -42.26 10.37
CA THR A 22 -8.88 -41.46 11.60
C THR A 22 -7.88 -40.31 11.47
N SER A 23 -6.90 -40.44 10.57
CA SER A 23 -5.95 -39.37 10.23
C SER A 23 -5.42 -39.56 8.82
N PHE A 24 -5.19 -38.45 8.14
CA PHE A 24 -4.53 -38.40 6.85
C PHE A 24 -3.60 -37.21 6.84
N ALA A 25 -2.30 -37.43 6.64
CA ALA A 25 -1.31 -36.36 6.67
C ALA A 25 -0.21 -36.54 5.61
N LEU A 26 0.34 -35.42 5.15
CA LEU A 26 1.58 -35.38 4.38
C LEU A 26 2.68 -34.89 5.31
N GLN A 27 3.52 -35.82 5.76
CA GLN A 27 4.63 -35.50 6.65
C GLN A 27 5.86 -35.09 5.84
N VAL A 28 6.60 -34.09 6.31
CA VAL A 28 7.88 -33.64 5.71
C VAL A 28 8.87 -34.79 5.63
N ALA A 29 8.87 -35.69 6.63
CA ALA A 29 9.74 -36.88 6.67
C ALA A 29 9.59 -37.76 5.41
N ASN A 30 8.39 -37.84 4.85
CA ASN A 30 8.10 -38.63 3.64
C ASN A 30 7.99 -37.75 2.37
N ASN A 31 7.91 -36.43 2.53
CA ASN A 31 7.71 -35.44 1.48
C ASN A 31 8.65 -34.24 1.69
N PRO A 32 9.97 -34.39 1.44
CA PRO A 32 10.98 -33.38 1.81
C PRO A 32 10.84 -32.04 1.08
N ALA A 33 10.00 -31.95 0.05
CA ALA A 33 9.67 -30.71 -0.63
C ALA A 33 8.66 -29.84 0.14
N LEU A 34 7.99 -30.38 1.17
CA LEU A 34 7.08 -29.62 2.02
C LEU A 34 7.87 -28.84 3.08
N ALA A 35 7.47 -27.59 3.33
CA ALA A 35 8.06 -26.77 4.38
C ALA A 35 7.59 -27.14 5.80
N ALA A 36 6.43 -27.77 5.91
CA ALA A 36 5.82 -28.22 7.17
C ALA A 36 4.86 -29.39 6.92
N ASP A 37 4.53 -30.13 7.97
CA ASP A 37 3.54 -31.21 7.91
C ASP A 37 2.17 -30.64 7.56
N VAL A 38 1.46 -31.31 6.65
CA VAL A 38 0.10 -30.93 6.23
C VAL A 38 -0.88 -31.99 6.72
N THR A 39 -1.78 -31.60 7.62
CA THR A 39 -2.85 -32.49 8.11
C THR A 39 -4.11 -32.29 7.28
N GLY A 40 -4.70 -33.39 6.82
CA GLY A 40 -5.95 -33.38 6.07
C GLY A 40 -7.17 -33.18 6.97
N THR A 41 -8.12 -32.40 6.47
CA THR A 41 -9.42 -32.21 7.10
C THR A 41 -10.37 -33.29 6.61
N ILE A 42 -10.90 -34.10 7.53
CA ILE A 42 -11.82 -35.21 7.25
C ILE A 42 -13.25 -34.74 7.50
N SER A 43 -14.11 -34.82 6.47
CA SER A 43 -15.52 -34.46 6.52
C SER A 43 -16.35 -35.59 5.89
N GLY A 44 -16.79 -36.53 6.73
CA GLY A 44 -17.44 -37.75 6.27
C GLY A 44 -16.47 -38.59 5.44
N THR A 45 -16.81 -38.86 4.18
CA THR A 45 -15.97 -39.60 3.23
C THR A 45 -15.03 -38.71 2.42
N ASN A 46 -15.00 -37.40 2.66
CA ASN A 46 -14.13 -36.47 1.92
C ASN A 46 -12.97 -36.04 2.79
N ILE A 47 -11.77 -36.05 2.23
CA ILE A 47 -10.53 -35.61 2.89
C ILE A 47 -9.90 -34.52 2.03
N ALA A 48 -9.73 -33.34 2.61
CA ALA A 48 -9.14 -32.20 1.92
C ALA A 48 -7.79 -31.82 2.54
N LEU A 49 -6.78 -31.65 1.69
CA LEU A 49 -5.47 -31.13 2.07
C LEU A 49 -5.17 -29.90 1.23
N THR A 50 -4.47 -28.93 1.81
CA THR A 50 -3.97 -27.76 1.09
C THR A 50 -2.46 -27.69 1.25
N VAL A 51 -1.73 -27.70 0.13
CA VAL A 51 -0.27 -27.63 0.09
C VAL A 51 0.19 -26.29 -0.49
N PRO A 52 1.39 -25.79 -0.12
CA PRO A 52 1.90 -24.52 -0.63
C PRO A 52 2.08 -24.50 -2.15
N SER A 53 2.07 -23.30 -2.73
CA SER A 53 2.30 -23.06 -4.16
C SER A 53 3.64 -23.69 -4.61
N GLY A 54 3.65 -24.33 -5.78
CA GLY A 54 4.84 -24.98 -6.32
C GLY A 54 5.09 -26.41 -5.79
N THR A 55 4.29 -26.90 -4.83
CA THR A 55 4.35 -28.31 -4.41
C THR A 55 3.96 -29.23 -5.57
N ALA A 56 4.84 -30.17 -5.92
CA ALA A 56 4.53 -31.21 -6.90
C ALA A 56 3.55 -32.23 -6.31
N VAL A 57 2.34 -32.32 -6.87
CA VAL A 57 1.28 -33.23 -6.39
C VAL A 57 1.26 -34.58 -7.09
N THR A 58 2.22 -34.86 -7.98
CA THR A 58 2.24 -36.07 -8.82
C THR A 58 2.75 -37.32 -8.12
N SER A 59 3.42 -37.18 -6.97
CA SER A 59 4.03 -38.30 -6.24
C SER A 59 4.17 -37.99 -4.74
N LEU A 60 3.06 -37.65 -4.09
CA LEU A 60 3.03 -37.40 -2.65
C LEU A 60 2.89 -38.71 -1.87
N VAL A 61 3.56 -38.81 -0.72
CA VAL A 61 3.57 -40.00 0.15
C VAL A 61 2.77 -39.71 1.42
N PRO A 62 1.48 -40.07 1.48
CA PRO A 62 0.63 -39.82 2.63
C PRO A 62 0.84 -40.85 3.74
N THR A 63 0.67 -40.38 4.97
CA THR A 63 0.58 -41.19 6.18
C THR A 63 -0.89 -41.28 6.57
N VAL A 64 -1.44 -42.50 6.55
CA VAL A 64 -2.86 -42.76 6.74
C VAL A 64 -3.05 -43.65 7.96
N ALA A 65 -3.86 -43.19 8.90
CA ALA A 65 -4.31 -44.00 10.04
C ALA A 65 -5.78 -44.39 9.83
N VAL A 66 -6.09 -45.66 10.09
CA VAL A 66 -7.43 -46.22 9.96
C VAL A 66 -7.89 -46.88 11.26
N SER A 67 -9.16 -47.24 11.33
CA SER A 67 -9.74 -48.03 12.43
C SER A 67 -8.90 -49.28 12.76
N ALA A 68 -8.87 -49.67 14.04
CA ALA A 68 -8.07 -50.80 14.50
C ALA A 68 -8.47 -52.11 13.77
N GLY A 69 -7.48 -52.81 13.22
CA GLY A 69 -7.70 -54.04 12.47
C GLY A 69 -8.22 -53.84 11.03
N ALA A 70 -8.48 -52.61 10.60
CA ALA A 70 -8.77 -52.30 9.21
C ALA A 70 -7.49 -52.16 8.37
N SER A 71 -7.65 -52.29 7.05
CA SER A 71 -6.60 -52.04 6.06
C SER A 71 -7.05 -50.94 5.10
N VAL A 72 -6.11 -50.30 4.41
CA VAL A 72 -6.40 -49.24 3.45
C VAL A 72 -5.67 -49.45 2.12
N SER A 73 -6.35 -49.16 1.02
CA SER A 73 -5.79 -49.16 -0.33
C SER A 73 -6.16 -47.86 -1.07
N PRO A 74 -5.19 -47.06 -1.59
CA PRO A 74 -3.74 -47.27 -1.53
C PRO A 74 -3.20 -47.37 -0.10
N ALA A 75 -2.10 -48.13 0.06
CA ALA A 75 -1.48 -48.33 1.37
C ALA A 75 -0.87 -47.02 1.89
N SER A 76 -0.90 -46.83 3.21
CA SER A 76 -0.14 -45.75 3.86
C SER A 76 1.34 -45.84 3.48
N GLY A 77 1.95 -44.72 3.13
CA GLY A 77 3.34 -44.66 2.67
C GLY A 77 3.54 -44.98 1.18
N ALA A 78 2.49 -45.30 0.42
CA ALA A 78 2.59 -45.44 -1.03
C ALA A 78 2.49 -44.08 -1.71
N ALA A 79 3.42 -43.77 -2.63
CA ALA A 79 3.36 -42.55 -3.42
C ALA A 79 2.11 -42.52 -4.32
N GLN A 80 1.38 -41.39 -4.33
CA GLN A 80 0.16 -41.20 -5.10
C GLN A 80 0.19 -39.89 -5.89
N ASN A 81 -0.50 -39.90 -7.03
CA ASN A 81 -0.71 -38.73 -7.87
C ASN A 81 -2.06 -38.08 -7.53
N PHE A 82 -2.02 -36.87 -6.98
CA PHE A 82 -3.20 -36.07 -6.61
C PHE A 82 -3.52 -34.95 -7.61
N THR A 83 -3.10 -35.06 -8.88
CA THR A 83 -3.59 -34.15 -9.95
C THR A 83 -5.11 -34.25 -10.14
N SER A 84 -5.70 -35.37 -9.73
CA SER A 84 -7.15 -35.59 -9.60
C SER A 84 -7.42 -36.20 -8.21
N PRO A 85 -8.67 -36.13 -7.71
CA PRO A 85 -9.03 -36.80 -6.46
C PRO A 85 -8.68 -38.30 -6.49
N VAL A 86 -8.07 -38.79 -5.41
CA VAL A 86 -7.68 -40.20 -5.26
C VAL A 86 -8.63 -40.87 -4.28
N THR A 87 -9.20 -42.01 -4.67
CA THR A 87 -10.07 -42.80 -3.81
C THR A 87 -9.27 -43.76 -2.96
N TYR A 88 -9.41 -43.66 -1.64
CA TYR A 88 -8.90 -44.61 -0.66
C TYR A 88 -10.03 -45.52 -0.17
N THR A 89 -9.83 -46.83 -0.23
CA THR A 89 -10.79 -47.82 0.26
C THR A 89 -10.28 -48.40 1.56
N VAL A 90 -11.06 -48.24 2.63
CA VAL A 90 -10.82 -48.89 3.93
C VAL A 90 -11.61 -50.19 3.97
N THR A 91 -10.93 -51.29 4.29
CA THR A 91 -11.52 -52.64 4.44
C THR A 91 -11.45 -53.05 5.91
N ALA A 92 -12.60 -53.24 6.54
CA ALA A 92 -12.72 -53.69 7.93
C ALA A 92 -12.37 -55.19 8.07
N ALA A 93 -12.24 -55.66 9.32
CA ALA A 93 -11.93 -57.06 9.60
C ALA A 93 -13.04 -58.03 9.14
N ASP A 94 -14.30 -57.58 9.11
CA ASP A 94 -15.45 -58.33 8.57
C ASP A 94 -15.48 -58.39 7.03
N GLY A 95 -14.58 -57.69 6.34
CA GLY A 95 -14.50 -57.61 4.88
C GLY A 95 -15.36 -56.52 4.23
N SER A 96 -16.16 -55.78 5.01
CA SER A 96 -16.90 -54.63 4.50
C SER A 96 -15.97 -53.45 4.17
N THR A 97 -16.34 -52.66 3.16
CA THR A 97 -15.50 -51.57 2.65
C THR A 97 -16.18 -50.21 2.71
N LYS A 98 -15.37 -49.15 2.81
CA LYS A 98 -15.81 -47.75 2.70
C LYS A 98 -14.80 -46.96 1.87
N ALA A 99 -15.29 -46.17 0.93
CA ALA A 99 -14.48 -45.33 0.07
C ALA A 99 -14.40 -43.89 0.61
N PHE A 100 -13.20 -43.31 0.54
CA PHE A 100 -12.88 -41.94 0.90
C PHE A 100 -12.26 -41.24 -0.30
N ALA A 101 -12.76 -40.07 -0.65
CA ALA A 101 -12.19 -39.24 -1.70
C ALA A 101 -11.19 -38.25 -1.09
N VAL A 102 -9.92 -38.35 -1.49
CA VAL A 102 -8.86 -37.45 -1.04
C VAL A 102 -8.56 -36.44 -2.14
N THR A 103 -8.70 -35.16 -1.81
CA THR A 103 -8.39 -34.04 -2.71
C THR A 103 -7.27 -33.21 -2.11
N VAL A 104 -6.20 -33.01 -2.89
CA VAL A 104 -5.11 -32.10 -2.53
C VAL A 104 -5.24 -30.85 -3.40
N THR A 105 -5.37 -29.69 -2.78
CA THR A 105 -5.37 -28.40 -3.45
C THR A 105 -4.04 -27.67 -3.24
N VAL A 106 -3.55 -26.99 -4.26
CA VAL A 106 -2.34 -26.17 -4.18
C VAL A 106 -2.76 -24.73 -3.95
N THR A 107 -2.18 -24.04 -2.97
CA THR A 107 -2.44 -22.61 -2.78
C THR A 107 -1.97 -21.83 -4.01
N PRO A 108 -2.69 -20.77 -4.44
CA PRO A 108 -2.19 -19.88 -5.48
C PRO A 108 -0.81 -19.32 -5.13
N ALA A 109 0.01 -19.07 -6.14
CA ALA A 109 1.27 -18.36 -5.95
C ALA A 109 1.00 -16.94 -5.46
N ALA A 110 1.81 -16.46 -4.52
CA ALA A 110 1.73 -15.07 -4.07
C ALA A 110 2.00 -14.13 -5.25
N SER A 111 1.19 -13.08 -5.38
CA SER A 111 1.36 -12.07 -6.43
C SER A 111 2.67 -11.31 -6.26
N SER A 112 3.39 -11.11 -7.36
CA SER A 112 4.61 -10.29 -7.45
C SER A 112 4.35 -8.89 -8.02
N ALA A 113 3.08 -8.56 -8.30
CA ALA A 113 2.66 -7.27 -8.82
C ALA A 113 2.84 -6.18 -7.75
N LYS A 114 3.49 -5.08 -8.13
CA LYS A 114 3.94 -4.00 -7.23
C LYS A 114 3.99 -2.68 -7.96
N ASP A 115 2.98 -2.43 -8.78
CA ASP A 115 2.86 -1.19 -9.51
C ASP A 115 1.97 -0.19 -8.78
N ILE A 116 2.36 1.09 -8.80
CA ILE A 116 1.43 2.19 -8.56
C ILE A 116 0.55 2.31 -9.81
N THR A 117 -0.75 2.13 -9.67
CA THR A 117 -1.73 2.19 -10.76
C THR A 117 -2.41 3.55 -10.83
N GLN A 118 -2.49 4.26 -9.72
CA GLN A 118 -2.97 5.63 -9.65
C GLN A 118 -2.26 6.39 -8.54
N PHE A 119 -1.93 7.64 -8.81
CA PHE A 119 -1.41 8.55 -7.81
C PHE A 119 -2.05 9.92 -8.05
N THR A 120 -2.76 10.46 -7.07
CA THR A 120 -3.39 11.77 -7.18
C THR A 120 -3.10 12.61 -5.96
N ILE A 121 -2.99 13.93 -6.16
CA ILE A 121 -2.92 14.91 -5.08
C ILE A 121 -3.93 16.00 -5.39
N SER A 122 -4.82 16.30 -4.44
CA SER A 122 -5.82 17.37 -4.60
C SER A 122 -6.63 17.24 -5.91
N ALA A 123 -7.01 16.01 -6.27
CA ALA A 123 -7.70 15.65 -7.52
C ALA A 123 -6.91 15.92 -8.82
N VAL A 124 -5.62 16.20 -8.74
CA VAL A 124 -4.71 16.23 -9.90
C VAL A 124 -4.05 14.87 -10.06
N ASP A 125 -4.24 14.25 -11.22
CA ASP A 125 -3.60 12.99 -11.57
C ASP A 125 -2.09 13.17 -11.79
N GLY A 126 -1.31 12.27 -11.20
CA GLY A 126 0.11 12.14 -11.45
C GLY A 126 0.40 11.39 -12.75
N VAL A 127 1.44 11.80 -13.45
CA VAL A 127 1.98 11.09 -14.61
C VAL A 127 2.93 10.01 -14.10
N ILE A 128 2.57 8.74 -14.30
CA ILE A 128 3.38 7.58 -13.88
C ILE A 128 4.24 7.13 -15.06
N GLY A 129 5.55 7.25 -14.92
CA GLY A 129 6.56 6.84 -15.89
C GLY A 129 7.60 5.93 -15.27
N GLY A 130 7.46 4.61 -15.47
CA GLY A 130 8.34 3.62 -14.85
C GLY A 130 8.26 3.67 -13.33
N THR A 131 9.38 4.02 -12.67
CA THR A 131 9.48 4.21 -11.22
C THR A 131 9.38 5.67 -10.79
N HIS A 132 8.99 6.58 -11.69
CA HIS A 132 8.82 8.00 -11.38
C HIS A 132 7.36 8.40 -11.50
N VAL A 133 6.91 9.22 -10.55
CA VAL A 133 5.59 9.85 -10.59
C VAL A 133 5.77 11.36 -10.53
N ALA A 134 5.25 12.07 -11.51
CA ALA A 134 5.30 13.53 -11.54
C ALA A 134 3.90 14.12 -11.38
N VAL A 135 3.72 15.02 -10.41
CA VAL A 135 2.47 15.77 -10.21
C VAL A 135 2.75 17.25 -10.41
N ALA A 136 1.93 17.91 -11.22
CA ALA A 136 2.03 19.36 -11.48
C ALA A 136 0.79 20.08 -10.96
N LEU A 137 0.92 20.72 -9.80
CA LEU A 137 -0.11 21.55 -9.19
C LEU A 137 -0.09 22.96 -9.78
N THR A 138 -1.27 23.56 -9.92
CA THR A 138 -1.44 24.93 -10.45
C THR A 138 -1.22 26.02 -9.40
N ALA A 139 -1.38 25.69 -8.12
CA ALA A 139 -1.11 26.57 -6.98
C ALA A 139 -1.05 25.80 -5.67
N GLY A 140 -0.50 26.44 -4.63
CA GLY A 140 -0.51 25.95 -3.25
C GLY A 140 0.85 25.43 -2.76
N PRO A 141 1.01 25.24 -1.45
CA PRO A 141 2.24 24.73 -0.85
C PRO A 141 2.40 23.23 -1.14
N VAL A 142 3.65 22.77 -1.24
CA VAL A 142 3.97 21.35 -1.43
C VAL A 142 4.45 20.66 -0.16
N THR A 143 4.39 21.33 0.99
CA THR A 143 5.02 20.90 2.25
C THR A 143 4.19 19.94 3.10
N SER A 144 2.90 19.78 2.79
CA SER A 144 2.00 18.89 3.55
C SER A 144 0.81 18.48 2.69
N LEU A 145 1.06 17.58 1.74
CA LEU A 145 0.05 17.09 0.80
C LEU A 145 -0.32 15.64 1.15
N THR A 146 -1.61 15.32 1.13
CA THR A 146 -2.14 13.97 1.36
C THR A 146 -2.48 13.31 0.02
N PRO A 147 -1.60 12.47 -0.55
CA PRO A 147 -1.86 11.80 -1.81
C PRO A 147 -2.91 10.68 -1.65
N THR A 148 -3.67 10.43 -2.70
CA THR A 148 -4.48 9.22 -2.85
C THR A 148 -3.78 8.28 -3.82
N ILE A 149 -3.46 7.08 -3.37
CA ILE A 149 -2.61 6.13 -4.08
C ILE A 149 -3.37 4.81 -4.25
N ALA A 150 -3.43 4.32 -5.49
CA ALA A 150 -3.85 2.95 -5.79
C ALA A 150 -2.64 2.15 -6.27
N VAL A 151 -2.54 0.92 -5.80
CA VAL A 151 -1.48 -0.03 -6.17
C VAL A 151 -2.08 -1.31 -6.74
N SER A 152 -1.24 -2.21 -7.25
CA SER A 152 -1.63 -3.55 -7.67
C SER A 152 -2.44 -4.29 -6.58
N PRO A 153 -3.36 -5.22 -6.97
CA PRO A 153 -4.06 -6.06 -6.01
C PRO A 153 -3.10 -6.77 -5.05
N ASP A 154 -3.51 -6.88 -3.78
CA ASP A 154 -2.75 -7.49 -2.68
C ASP A 154 -1.41 -6.83 -2.33
N ALA A 155 -1.04 -5.74 -3.02
CA ALA A 155 0.14 -4.94 -2.68
C ALA A 155 -0.18 -3.87 -1.63
N THR A 156 0.87 -3.42 -0.95
CA THR A 156 0.83 -2.33 0.03
C THR A 156 1.80 -1.23 -0.39
N VAL A 157 1.61 0.00 0.12
CA VAL A 157 2.49 1.14 -0.18
C VAL A 157 2.90 1.88 1.09
N ASN A 158 4.15 2.29 1.16
CA ASN A 158 4.71 3.11 2.23
C ASN A 158 5.55 4.27 1.66
N PRO A 159 5.28 5.55 1.98
CA PRO A 159 4.20 6.05 2.84
C PRO A 159 2.80 5.62 2.38
N ALA A 160 1.90 5.40 3.35
CA ALA A 160 0.54 4.96 3.07
C ALA A 160 -0.29 6.08 2.41
N SER A 161 -1.27 5.68 1.58
CA SER A 161 -2.23 6.61 1.00
C SER A 161 -2.95 7.42 2.09
N GLY A 162 -3.12 8.73 1.86
CA GLY A 162 -3.76 9.67 2.77
C GLY A 162 -2.84 10.25 3.86
N VAL A 163 -1.60 9.75 4.01
CA VAL A 163 -0.63 10.32 4.95
C VAL A 163 -0.04 11.60 4.37
N ALA A 164 -0.02 12.69 5.14
CA ALA A 164 0.57 13.95 4.71
C ALA A 164 2.09 13.81 4.50
N GLN A 165 2.59 14.33 3.39
CA GLN A 165 4.01 14.32 3.02
C GLN A 165 4.48 15.70 2.56
N ASP A 166 5.77 15.97 2.79
CA ASP A 166 6.47 17.16 2.29
C ASP A 166 7.19 16.81 0.98
N PHE A 167 6.75 17.43 -0.11
CA PHE A 167 7.31 17.26 -1.45
C PHE A 167 8.21 18.43 -1.88
N THR A 168 8.75 19.22 -0.94
CA THR A 168 9.82 20.19 -1.21
C THR A 168 11.04 19.51 -1.85
N ASN A 169 11.27 18.25 -1.50
CA ASN A 169 12.16 17.34 -2.20
C ASN A 169 11.37 16.11 -2.70
N PRO A 170 11.87 15.38 -3.71
CA PRO A 170 11.24 14.13 -4.13
C PRO A 170 11.11 13.14 -2.96
N VAL A 171 9.95 12.48 -2.87
CA VAL A 171 9.64 11.50 -1.82
C VAL A 171 9.62 10.10 -2.42
N THR A 172 10.29 9.16 -1.76
CA THR A 172 10.27 7.75 -2.16
C THR A 172 9.09 7.02 -1.53
N TYR A 173 8.34 6.29 -2.35
CA TYR A 173 7.29 5.35 -1.96
C TYR A 173 7.73 3.94 -2.32
N THR A 174 7.68 3.03 -1.36
CA THR A 174 7.95 1.61 -1.56
C THR A 174 6.63 0.87 -1.68
N VAL A 175 6.43 0.18 -2.81
CA VAL A 175 5.33 -0.76 -3.00
C VAL A 175 5.82 -2.17 -2.67
N THR A 176 5.14 -2.86 -1.77
CA THR A 176 5.44 -4.24 -1.35
C THR A 176 4.36 -5.17 -1.88
N ALA A 177 4.75 -6.14 -2.69
CA ALA A 177 3.86 -7.19 -3.22
C ALA A 177 3.53 -8.25 -2.17
N GLN A 178 2.57 -9.13 -2.47
CA GLN A 178 2.17 -10.23 -1.60
C GLN A 178 3.32 -11.25 -1.37
N ASP A 179 4.19 -11.43 -2.38
CA ASP A 179 5.40 -12.24 -2.27
C ASP A 179 6.54 -11.57 -1.47
N SER A 180 6.27 -10.42 -0.84
CA SER A 180 7.22 -9.58 -0.09
C SER A 180 8.31 -8.91 -0.94
N THR A 181 8.30 -9.04 -2.27
CA THR A 181 9.20 -8.27 -3.13
C THR A 181 8.77 -6.80 -3.18
N THR A 182 9.74 -5.90 -3.32
CA THR A 182 9.51 -4.46 -3.26
C THR A 182 9.86 -3.75 -4.57
N LYS A 183 9.27 -2.58 -4.79
CA LYS A 183 9.60 -1.64 -5.87
C LYS A 183 9.47 -0.22 -5.35
N ASP A 184 10.53 0.56 -5.52
CA ASP A 184 10.57 1.96 -5.10
C ASP A 184 10.14 2.89 -6.23
N TYR A 185 9.33 3.88 -5.88
CA TYR A 185 8.83 4.95 -6.73
C TYR A 185 9.28 6.28 -6.19
N VAL A 186 9.82 7.14 -7.05
CA VAL A 186 10.18 8.51 -6.68
C VAL A 186 9.08 9.45 -7.17
N VAL A 187 8.41 10.09 -6.22
CA VAL A 187 7.34 11.05 -6.50
C VAL A 187 7.92 12.47 -6.40
N SER A 188 7.77 13.24 -7.47
CA SER A 188 8.08 14.66 -7.49
C SER A 188 6.78 15.45 -7.67
N VAL A 189 6.62 16.49 -6.86
CA VAL A 189 5.51 17.43 -6.98
C VAL A 189 6.07 18.79 -7.30
N SER A 190 5.52 19.39 -8.34
CA SER A 190 5.80 20.77 -8.71
C SER A 190 4.55 21.60 -8.47
N SER A 191 4.72 22.83 -7.99
CA SER A 191 3.64 23.82 -7.92
C SER A 191 4.08 25.00 -8.74
N SER A 192 3.34 25.33 -9.80
CA SER A 192 3.66 26.45 -10.68
C SER A 192 2.51 27.45 -10.66
N THR A 193 2.56 28.40 -9.74
CA THR A 193 1.73 29.60 -9.88
C THR A 193 2.35 30.51 -10.95
N THR A 194 1.54 30.94 -11.91
CA THR A 194 1.92 32.02 -12.83
C THR A 194 1.80 33.39 -12.17
N GLN A 195 1.15 33.48 -11.01
CA GLN A 195 0.90 34.71 -10.27
C GLN A 195 1.96 34.95 -9.20
N LYS A 196 2.66 36.07 -9.30
CA LYS A 196 3.71 36.54 -8.38
C LYS A 196 3.22 37.78 -7.63
N ASN A 197 2.06 37.65 -7.00
CA ASN A 197 1.33 38.81 -6.48
C ASN A 197 1.56 39.01 -4.98
N ILE A 198 1.76 40.27 -4.59
CA ILE A 198 1.54 40.70 -3.22
C ILE A 198 0.02 40.72 -3.01
N THR A 199 -0.47 39.98 -2.03
CA THR A 199 -1.91 39.90 -1.70
C THR A 199 -2.28 40.79 -0.51
N LEU A 200 -1.29 41.12 0.33
CA LEU A 200 -1.40 42.09 1.41
C LEU A 200 -0.08 42.85 1.54
N PHE A 201 -0.18 44.16 1.74
CA PHE A 201 0.93 44.99 2.17
C PHE A 201 0.39 46.00 3.17
N SER A 202 0.87 45.95 4.42
CA SER A 202 0.44 46.89 5.45
C SER A 202 1.60 47.39 6.28
N ILE A 203 1.50 48.64 6.75
CA ILE A 203 2.43 49.24 7.69
C ILE A 203 1.62 49.84 8.83
N LEU A 204 2.00 49.54 10.07
CA LEU A 204 1.29 50.02 11.28
C LEU A 204 -0.22 49.70 11.28
N GLY A 205 -0.63 48.60 10.63
CA GLY A 205 -2.04 48.21 10.50
C GLY A 205 -2.83 48.97 9.44
N VAL A 206 -2.20 49.85 8.67
CA VAL A 206 -2.83 50.51 7.50
C VAL A 206 -2.51 49.69 6.25
N ASP A 207 -3.57 49.27 5.55
CA ASP A 207 -3.46 48.48 4.31
C ASP A 207 -3.16 49.36 3.10
N GLY A 208 -2.24 48.90 2.25
CA GLY A 208 -1.88 49.55 1.00
C GLY A 208 -2.82 49.16 -0.13
N THR A 209 -3.03 50.09 -1.06
CA THR A 209 -3.72 49.81 -2.32
C THR A 209 -2.78 49.04 -3.25
N ILE A 210 -3.11 47.79 -3.54
CA ILE A 210 -2.32 46.90 -4.40
C ILE A 210 -2.86 46.96 -5.83
N THR A 211 -2.00 47.25 -6.80
CA THR A 211 -2.33 47.19 -8.23
C THR A 211 -1.47 46.13 -8.91
N THR A 212 -2.08 45.03 -9.33
CA THR A 212 -1.39 43.96 -10.05
C THR A 212 -1.16 44.38 -11.50
N GLY A 213 0.08 44.69 -11.88
CA GLY A 213 0.45 44.83 -13.29
C GLY A 213 0.13 43.54 -14.06
N GLY A 214 -0.41 43.66 -15.28
CA GLY A 214 -0.77 42.51 -16.12
C GLY A 214 0.45 41.71 -16.57
N GLY A 215 0.36 40.38 -16.52
CA GLY A 215 1.44 39.48 -16.96
C GLY A 215 2.78 39.72 -16.23
N SER A 216 3.83 40.01 -17.01
CA SER A 216 5.21 40.27 -16.51
C SER A 216 5.46 41.72 -16.10
N SER A 217 4.49 42.64 -16.25
CA SER A 217 4.64 44.04 -15.84
C SER A 217 4.76 44.17 -14.33
N ALA A 218 5.57 45.12 -13.85
CA ALA A 218 5.74 45.38 -12.43
C ALA A 218 4.39 45.69 -11.73
N GLY A 219 4.20 45.15 -10.53
CA GLY A 219 3.07 45.55 -9.67
C GLY A 219 3.39 46.83 -8.91
N THR A 220 2.36 47.50 -8.39
CA THR A 220 2.55 48.67 -7.51
C THR A 220 1.76 48.52 -6.22
N VAL A 221 2.26 49.14 -5.15
CA VAL A 221 1.55 49.32 -3.89
C VAL A 221 1.62 50.81 -3.52
N ALA A 222 0.47 51.41 -3.23
CA ALA A 222 0.37 52.78 -2.74
C ALA A 222 -0.23 52.79 -1.33
N LEU A 223 0.46 53.39 -0.37
CA LEU A 223 0.02 53.45 1.03
C LEU A 223 0.10 54.88 1.55
N ALA A 224 -0.98 55.38 2.15
CA ALA A 224 -1.00 56.67 2.83
C ALA A 224 -1.07 56.46 4.34
N LEU A 225 0.00 56.81 5.03
CA LEU A 225 0.09 56.77 6.49
C LEU A 225 -0.40 58.10 7.10
N PRO A 226 -0.72 58.13 8.41
CA PRO A 226 -1.10 59.36 9.10
C PRO A 226 -0.07 60.49 8.95
N SER A 227 -0.55 61.74 9.02
CA SER A 227 0.28 62.92 8.87
C SER A 227 1.44 62.97 9.86
N GLY A 228 2.63 63.34 9.37
CA GLY A 228 3.84 63.44 10.19
C GLY A 228 4.50 62.10 10.57
N THR A 229 4.04 60.97 10.02
CA THR A 229 4.69 59.66 10.23
C THR A 229 6.11 59.67 9.67
N ASN A 230 7.11 59.25 10.47
CA ASN A 230 8.48 59.10 10.00
C ASN A 230 8.62 57.87 9.08
N LEU A 231 9.07 58.07 7.85
CA LEU A 231 9.18 57.04 6.82
C LEU A 231 10.53 56.29 6.78
N THR A 232 11.52 56.67 7.60
CA THR A 232 12.90 56.17 7.45
C THR A 232 13.13 54.77 8.02
N ASN A 233 12.21 54.23 8.83
CA ASN A 233 12.44 53.00 9.59
C ASN A 233 11.13 52.24 9.88
N LEU A 234 10.45 51.80 8.82
CA LEU A 234 9.16 51.12 8.90
C LEU A 234 9.32 49.62 8.61
N THR A 235 8.52 48.79 9.28
CA THR A 235 8.49 47.33 9.09
C THR A 235 7.15 46.91 8.45
N PRO A 236 7.10 46.60 7.15
CA PRO A 236 5.86 46.20 6.50
C PRO A 236 5.51 44.75 6.80
N THR A 237 4.21 44.49 6.92
CA THR A 237 3.66 43.13 6.90
C THR A 237 3.22 42.82 5.48
N ILE A 238 3.82 41.78 4.88
CA ILE A 238 3.60 41.40 3.49
C ILE A 238 3.03 39.98 3.46
N ALA A 239 1.89 39.80 2.80
CA ALA A 239 1.39 38.49 2.40
C ALA A 239 1.49 38.36 0.88
N LEU A 240 1.84 37.15 0.45
CA LEU A 240 2.07 36.81 -0.95
C LEU A 240 1.09 35.73 -1.39
N THR A 241 0.97 35.54 -2.69
CA THR A 241 0.45 34.29 -3.24
C THR A 241 1.25 33.10 -2.69
N SER A 242 0.56 32.02 -2.32
CA SER A 242 1.16 30.83 -1.70
C SER A 242 2.37 30.31 -2.47
N GLY A 243 3.46 30.01 -1.75
CA GLY A 243 4.70 29.48 -2.30
C GLY A 243 5.69 30.56 -2.77
N ALA A 244 5.26 31.81 -2.93
CA ALA A 244 6.16 32.90 -3.29
C ALA A 244 6.98 33.38 -2.09
N THR A 245 8.17 33.91 -2.38
CA THR A 245 9.03 34.62 -1.43
C THR A 245 9.17 36.07 -1.87
N VAL A 246 9.56 36.96 -0.97
CA VAL A 246 9.75 38.38 -1.29
C VAL A 246 11.06 38.90 -0.68
N SER A 247 11.76 39.76 -1.42
CA SER A 247 12.92 40.50 -0.96
C SER A 247 12.74 42.00 -1.29
N PRO A 248 12.86 42.93 -0.33
CA PRO A 248 13.07 42.71 1.10
C PRO A 248 11.99 41.84 1.77
N ALA A 249 12.35 41.12 2.84
CA ALA A 249 11.44 40.21 3.52
C ALA A 249 10.36 40.96 4.31
N SER A 250 9.20 40.31 4.54
CA SER A 250 8.18 40.81 5.46
C SER A 250 8.78 41.02 6.86
N GLY A 251 8.50 42.17 7.48
CA GLY A 251 9.04 42.58 8.77
C GLY A 251 10.44 43.20 8.74
N ALA A 252 11.12 43.22 7.59
CA ALA A 252 12.40 43.91 7.47
C ALA A 252 12.24 45.43 7.59
N VAL A 253 13.14 46.08 8.33
CA VAL A 253 13.19 47.54 8.43
C VAL A 253 13.51 48.14 7.07
N GLN A 254 12.72 49.12 6.65
CA GLN A 254 12.85 49.76 5.36
C GLN A 254 12.61 51.28 5.44
N ASP A 255 13.38 52.03 4.65
CA ASP A 255 13.20 53.47 4.41
C ASP A 255 12.31 53.69 3.18
N PHE A 256 11.18 54.37 3.37
CA PHE A 256 10.20 54.73 2.34
C PHE A 256 10.18 56.24 2.01
N THR A 257 11.21 57.00 2.38
CA THR A 257 11.39 58.39 1.92
C THR A 257 11.45 58.48 0.38
N ASN A 258 11.83 57.38 -0.27
CA ASN A 258 11.71 57.15 -1.70
C ASN A 258 10.98 55.83 -1.95
N PRO A 259 10.40 55.61 -3.16
CA PRO A 259 9.79 54.34 -3.50
C PRO A 259 10.75 53.15 -3.33
N VAL A 260 10.26 52.06 -2.77
CA VAL A 260 11.04 50.84 -2.50
C VAL A 260 10.63 49.73 -3.45
N THR A 261 11.62 49.04 -3.98
CA THR A 261 11.42 47.90 -4.88
C THR A 261 11.44 46.59 -4.11
N TYR A 262 10.38 45.81 -4.25
CA TYR A 262 10.27 44.43 -3.77
C TYR A 262 10.33 43.46 -4.96
N VAL A 263 11.03 42.35 -4.80
CA VAL A 263 11.09 41.27 -5.79
C VAL A 263 10.38 40.06 -5.23
N VAL A 264 9.26 39.69 -5.85
CA VAL A 264 8.53 38.47 -5.53
C VAL A 264 9.06 37.35 -6.42
N THR A 265 9.62 36.32 -5.79
CA THR A 265 10.21 35.15 -6.45
C THR A 265 9.33 33.93 -6.20
N ASN A 266 8.91 33.26 -7.28
CA ASN A 266 8.35 31.93 -7.16
C ASN A 266 9.49 30.92 -7.25
N PRO A 267 9.64 30.00 -6.27
CA PRO A 267 10.65 28.97 -6.35
C PRO A 267 10.45 28.15 -7.62
N ALA A 268 11.57 27.75 -8.20
CA ALA A 268 11.64 26.84 -9.31
C ALA A 268 10.90 25.53 -8.99
N SER A 269 10.10 25.03 -9.92
CA SER A 269 9.92 23.57 -10.01
C SER A 269 11.28 22.96 -10.38
N ALA A 270 11.59 21.78 -9.82
CA ALA A 270 12.87 21.10 -10.04
C ALA A 270 13.29 21.15 -11.53
N GLY A 271 14.33 21.93 -11.84
CA GLY A 271 14.94 22.03 -13.18
C GLY A 271 14.58 23.26 -14.04
N SER A 272 13.69 24.16 -13.63
CA SER A 272 13.47 25.46 -14.31
C SER A 272 14.03 26.61 -13.49
N GLY A 273 14.61 27.64 -14.10
CA GLY A 273 15.04 28.84 -13.35
C GLY A 273 13.83 29.48 -12.64
N GLY A 274 13.98 29.83 -11.36
CA GLY A 274 12.93 30.52 -10.60
C GLY A 274 12.50 31.80 -11.32
N THR A 275 11.20 32.13 -11.24
CA THR A 275 10.67 33.30 -11.97
C THR A 275 10.36 34.44 -11.01
N THR A 276 10.70 35.68 -11.38
CA THR A 276 10.56 36.86 -10.51
C THR A 276 9.57 37.89 -11.07
N LYS A 277 9.00 38.73 -10.20
CA LYS A 277 8.19 39.92 -10.55
C LYS A 277 8.55 41.05 -9.59
N THR A 278 8.74 42.23 -10.16
CA THR A 278 9.08 43.44 -9.40
C THR A 278 7.81 44.17 -8.95
N TRP A 279 7.88 44.76 -7.75
CA TRP A 279 6.82 45.50 -7.10
C TRP A 279 7.36 46.83 -6.59
N ASN A 280 6.79 47.94 -7.04
CA ASN A 280 7.18 49.28 -6.60
C ASN A 280 6.21 49.76 -5.52
N VAL A 281 6.73 50.01 -4.32
CA VAL A 281 5.96 50.44 -3.16
C VAL A 281 6.22 51.92 -2.90
N THR A 282 5.15 52.72 -2.90
CA THR A 282 5.18 54.14 -2.55
C THR A 282 4.39 54.37 -1.29
N VAL A 283 5.02 54.99 -0.29
CA VAL A 283 4.37 55.37 0.97
C VAL A 283 4.39 56.89 1.09
N THR A 284 3.26 57.49 1.46
CA THR A 284 3.14 58.92 1.74
C THR A 284 2.65 59.17 3.17
N ALA A 285 3.07 60.28 3.76
CA ALA A 285 2.57 60.77 5.04
C ALA A 285 2.31 62.28 4.87
N PRO A 286 1.13 62.66 4.32
CA PRO A 286 0.83 64.05 3.95
C PRO A 286 0.67 64.98 5.15
#